data_AF-A0A379CG10-F1
#
_entry.id   AF-A0A379CG10-F1
#
_cell.length_a   1.000
_cell.length_b   1.000
_cell.length_c   1.000
_cell.angle_alpha   90.00
_cell.angle_beta   90.00
_cell.angle_gamma   90.00
#
_symmetry.space_group_name_H-M   'P 1'
#
loop_
_entity.id
_entity.type
_entity.pdbx_description
1 polymer ?
#
loop_
_entity_poly.entity_id
_entity_poly.type
_entity_poly.pdbx_seq_one_letter_code
_entity_poly.pdbx_strand_id
1 'polypeptide(L)'
;MINKVKAGMILGIEGRIIDVEIDIGKGMPCFSIVGLAGTEVKESKERVRSAITNSGYDFPLKRIVVNLSPADLKKDGAYLDLAILMGIMRGKLKVSDSFLEESLFLGELSLDANIKPMRGIIAIALSMLGSKIKRIFVPADNYMECSAIDGIDIVPISSVKEAIGIINMKEKDRKSHIDKLVSKIVTESEDFNQSDRSFRYTSDGKKLFDEDFYDIRGNKLAKRCALISLAGNHNMLMVGPPGTGKTMLAKAMKNMLPKMSDNESLEVSKIYSAAGKLDTKRGLISTRPFRQPHHTTTKIAMIGGGANSSLGEISLSHKGILFLDEMAEFPKPIIECLRQPIEDGFINISRLNRSIRYPAEFLLLATMNPCPCGYLSSSRPCSCRQYEIDRYRSKISGPILDRIDLYCEIVEADYSDISGNSSDNKTSSDYIDDINRARDIQADRFKDLNINTNSQMKPEDIRVYCQMDKSAENILQLVYNKYKLSNRSYMKLIKIARTIADLDESHTIKEDHILEAFSYRKAYYKYFCDY
;
A
#
# COMPACT_ATOMS: atom_id res chain seq x y z
N MET A 1 30.18 -32.84 -10.64
CA MET A 1 30.67 -31.66 -9.89
C MET A 1 29.45 -30.84 -9.62
N ILE A 2 29.18 -30.55 -8.35
CA ILE A 2 27.95 -29.87 -7.95
C ILE A 2 28.25 -28.38 -7.88
N ASN A 3 27.61 -27.61 -8.75
CA ASN A 3 27.65 -26.15 -8.73
C ASN A 3 26.48 -25.64 -7.90
N LYS A 4 26.74 -24.71 -6.97
CA LYS A 4 25.70 -24.08 -6.15
C LYS A 4 25.53 -22.63 -6.55
N VAL A 5 24.30 -22.25 -6.82
CA VAL A 5 23.91 -20.88 -7.18
C VAL A 5 22.63 -20.55 -6.42
N LYS A 6 22.44 -19.29 -6.05
CA LYS A 6 21.24 -18.86 -5.33
C LYS A 6 20.29 -18.10 -6.25
N ALA A 7 19.01 -18.40 -6.09
CA ALA A 7 17.89 -17.68 -6.65
C ALA A 7 16.96 -17.23 -5.53
N GLY A 8 15.91 -16.49 -5.88
CA GLY A 8 14.87 -16.10 -4.96
C GLY A 8 13.49 -16.36 -5.53
N MET A 9 12.52 -16.48 -4.64
CA MET A 9 11.10 -16.43 -5.00
C MET A 9 10.33 -15.64 -3.95
N ILE A 10 9.14 -15.19 -4.31
CA ILE A 10 8.21 -14.60 -3.35
C ILE A 10 7.24 -15.63 -2.80
N LEU A 11 6.94 -15.49 -1.51
CA LEU A 11 5.82 -16.13 -0.83
C LEU A 11 4.91 -15.03 -0.29
N GLY A 12 3.85 -14.72 -1.04
CA GLY A 12 3.03 -13.55 -0.79
C GLY A 12 3.81 -12.27 -1.05
N ILE A 13 4.15 -11.55 0.01
CA ILE A 13 5.05 -10.39 -0.06
C ILE A 13 6.42 -10.67 0.56
N GLU A 14 6.73 -11.87 1.04
CA GLU A 14 8.06 -12.16 1.61
C GLU A 14 8.99 -12.83 0.60
N GLY A 15 10.27 -12.47 0.61
CA GLY A 15 11.30 -13.18 -0.13
C GLY A 15 11.72 -14.48 0.53
N ARG A 16 12.06 -15.48 -0.28
CA ARG A 16 12.70 -16.73 0.15
C ARG A 16 13.87 -17.06 -0.78
N ILE A 17 14.99 -17.43 -0.18
CA ILE A 17 16.17 -17.94 -0.91
C ILE A 17 15.87 -19.35 -1.39
N ILE A 18 16.24 -19.62 -2.64
CA ILE A 18 16.21 -20.94 -3.25
C ILE A 18 17.65 -21.31 -3.61
N ASP A 19 18.18 -22.35 -3.00
CA ASP A 19 19.46 -22.92 -3.42
C ASP A 19 19.21 -23.79 -4.66
N VAL A 20 19.91 -23.45 -5.74
CA VAL A 20 19.91 -24.17 -7.01
C VAL A 20 21.20 -24.95 -7.09
N GLU A 21 21.10 -26.26 -7.02
CA GLU A 21 22.25 -27.17 -7.12
C GLU A 21 22.23 -27.85 -8.49
N ILE A 22 23.31 -27.72 -9.23
CA ILE A 22 23.45 -28.26 -10.59
C ILE A 22 24.54 -29.32 -10.58
N ASP A 23 24.19 -30.57 -10.84
CA ASP A 23 25.18 -31.62 -11.11
C ASP A 23 25.26 -31.90 -12.61
N ILE A 24 26.47 -31.77 -13.15
CA ILE A 24 26.79 -32.09 -14.53
C ILE A 24 27.68 -33.33 -14.53
N GLY A 25 27.09 -34.45 -14.93
CA GLY A 25 27.70 -35.79 -14.92
C GLY A 25 28.03 -36.34 -16.30
N LYS A 26 28.67 -37.50 -16.34
CA LYS A 26 28.84 -38.31 -17.55
C LYS A 26 27.54 -39.11 -17.82
N GLY A 27 27.20 -39.34 -19.09
CA GLY A 27 26.02 -40.11 -19.50
C GLY A 27 25.30 -39.50 -20.70
N MET A 28 24.19 -40.12 -21.12
CA MET A 28 23.37 -39.60 -22.22
C MET A 28 22.85 -38.19 -21.89
N PRO A 29 22.80 -37.27 -22.88
CA PRO A 29 22.27 -35.92 -22.70
C PRO A 29 20.85 -35.96 -22.13
N CYS A 30 20.68 -35.36 -20.95
CA CYS A 30 19.38 -35.26 -20.28
C CYS A 30 19.40 -34.03 -19.41
N PHE A 31 18.29 -33.29 -19.35
CA PHE A 31 18.13 -32.13 -18.48
C PHE A 31 16.87 -32.32 -17.64
N SER A 32 17.04 -32.58 -16.35
CA SER A 32 15.94 -32.75 -15.39
C SER A 32 16.00 -31.75 -14.24
N ILE A 33 14.84 -31.26 -13.81
CA ILE A 33 14.67 -30.37 -12.65
C ILE A 33 13.85 -31.12 -11.59
N VAL A 34 14.36 -31.16 -10.35
CA VAL A 34 13.76 -31.83 -9.19
C VAL A 34 13.57 -30.84 -8.02
N GLY A 35 12.63 -31.14 -7.10
CA GLY A 35 12.36 -30.30 -5.91
C GLY A 35 11.08 -29.45 -5.98
N LEU A 36 9.91 -30.12 -6.07
CA LEU A 36 8.56 -29.51 -6.15
C LEU A 36 8.47 -28.29 -7.10
N ALA A 37 9.02 -28.45 -8.31
CA ALA A 37 8.93 -27.46 -9.37
C ALA A 37 7.54 -27.46 -10.01
N GLY A 38 6.90 -26.29 -10.07
CA GLY A 38 5.72 -26.03 -10.88
C GLY A 38 5.97 -26.19 -12.38
N THR A 39 4.91 -26.17 -13.19
CA THR A 39 5.01 -26.37 -14.65
C THR A 39 5.92 -25.34 -15.31
N GLU A 40 5.79 -24.07 -14.95
CA GLU A 40 6.61 -22.97 -15.49
C GLU A 40 8.11 -23.15 -15.21
N VAL A 41 8.47 -23.68 -14.04
CA VAL A 41 9.86 -24.01 -13.66
C VAL A 41 10.37 -25.21 -14.44
N LYS A 42 9.51 -26.20 -14.74
CA LYS A 42 9.90 -27.35 -15.59
C LYS A 42 10.13 -26.93 -17.03
N GLU A 43 9.43 -25.91 -17.51
CA GLU A 43 9.60 -25.32 -18.85
C GLU A 43 10.88 -24.47 -18.97
N SER A 44 11.46 -24.04 -17.85
CA SER A 44 12.76 -23.34 -17.81
C SER A 44 13.85 -24.09 -18.57
N LYS A 45 13.76 -25.42 -18.70
CA LYS A 45 14.72 -26.24 -19.44
C LYS A 45 14.90 -25.77 -20.90
N GLU A 46 13.81 -25.38 -21.57
CA GLU A 46 13.86 -24.94 -22.97
C GLU A 46 14.35 -23.50 -23.04
N ARG A 47 13.86 -22.62 -22.15
CA ARG A 47 14.30 -21.22 -22.08
C ARG A 47 15.79 -21.09 -21.78
N VAL A 48 16.30 -21.83 -20.80
CA VAL A 48 17.73 -21.87 -20.46
C VAL A 48 18.57 -22.42 -21.62
N ARG A 49 18.14 -23.50 -22.27
CA ARG A 49 18.85 -24.06 -23.43
C ARG A 49 18.94 -23.04 -24.57
N SER A 50 17.81 -22.46 -24.97
CA SER A 50 17.75 -21.46 -26.04
C SER A 50 18.56 -20.22 -25.69
N ALA A 51 18.47 -19.72 -24.46
CA ALA A 51 19.21 -18.54 -24.04
C ALA A 51 20.74 -18.75 -24.04
N ILE A 52 21.22 -19.93 -23.67
CA ILE A 52 22.66 -20.28 -23.75
C ILE A 52 23.13 -20.25 -25.22
N THR A 53 22.41 -20.95 -26.10
CA THR A 53 22.74 -21.02 -27.53
C THR A 53 22.69 -19.65 -28.21
N ASN A 54 21.62 -18.88 -27.97
CA ASN A 54 21.43 -17.56 -28.56
C ASN A 54 22.35 -16.49 -27.97
N SER A 55 23.00 -16.77 -26.84
CA SER A 55 24.09 -15.95 -26.29
C SER A 55 25.46 -16.25 -26.92
N GLY A 56 25.54 -17.20 -27.86
CA GLY A 56 26.79 -17.60 -28.52
C GLY A 56 27.62 -18.61 -27.71
N TYR A 57 26.99 -19.37 -26.82
CA TYR A 57 27.65 -20.43 -26.05
C TYR A 57 27.07 -21.80 -26.41
N ASP A 58 27.90 -22.84 -26.33
CA ASP A 58 27.45 -24.22 -26.53
C ASP A 58 26.74 -24.76 -25.28
N PHE A 59 25.53 -25.28 -25.47
CA PHE A 59 24.83 -26.00 -24.41
C PHE A 59 25.51 -27.36 -24.15
N PRO A 60 25.81 -27.73 -22.89
CA PRO A 60 26.53 -28.97 -22.60
C PRO A 60 25.68 -30.22 -22.91
N LEU A 61 26.17 -31.05 -23.83
CA LEU A 61 25.59 -32.35 -24.18
C LEU A 61 25.94 -33.43 -23.14
N LYS A 62 25.52 -33.21 -21.89
CA LYS A 62 25.77 -34.09 -20.74
C LYS A 62 24.49 -34.34 -19.95
N ARG A 63 24.55 -35.24 -18.96
CA ARG A 63 23.47 -35.39 -17.98
C ARG A 63 23.52 -34.22 -16.98
N ILE A 64 22.46 -33.42 -16.94
CA ILE A 64 22.30 -32.25 -16.09
C ILE A 64 21.11 -32.49 -15.16
N VAL A 65 21.36 -32.46 -13.86
CA VAL A 65 20.33 -32.54 -12.83
C VAL A 65 20.34 -31.25 -12.03
N VAL A 66 19.20 -30.57 -11.98
CA VAL A 66 18.98 -29.37 -11.18
C VAL A 66 18.11 -29.72 -9.98
N ASN A 67 18.63 -29.52 -8.78
CA ASN A 67 17.90 -29.68 -7.53
C ASN A 67 17.58 -28.32 -6.92
N LEU A 68 16.32 -28.15 -6.45
CA LEU A 68 15.80 -26.90 -5.90
C LEU A 68 15.44 -27.06 -4.41
N SER A 69 16.23 -26.43 -3.54
CA SER A 69 16.04 -26.44 -2.08
C SER A 69 15.40 -25.14 -1.58
N PRO A 70 14.50 -25.17 -0.56
CA PRO A 70 14.12 -26.30 0.29
C PRO A 70 12.91 -27.09 -0.25
N ALA A 71 12.92 -28.42 -0.15
CA ALA A 71 12.00 -29.30 -0.90
C ALA A 71 10.50 -29.18 -0.51
N ASP A 72 10.20 -28.65 0.68
CA ASP A 72 8.86 -28.39 1.20
C ASP A 72 8.18 -27.17 0.57
N LEU A 73 8.97 -26.26 -0.01
CA LEU A 73 8.47 -25.10 -0.71
C LEU A 73 8.27 -25.43 -2.20
N LYS A 74 7.02 -25.46 -2.64
CA LYS A 74 6.67 -25.48 -4.07
C LYS A 74 7.19 -24.19 -4.74
N LYS A 75 8.02 -24.34 -5.77
CA LYS A 75 8.55 -23.24 -6.59
C LYS A 75 7.68 -23.06 -7.82
N ASP A 76 6.98 -21.93 -7.86
CA ASP A 76 6.10 -21.51 -8.94
C ASP A 76 6.65 -20.18 -9.52
N GLY A 77 6.44 -19.92 -10.82
CA GLY A 77 7.03 -18.78 -11.52
C GLY A 77 8.36 -19.08 -12.20
N ALA A 78 8.73 -18.27 -13.19
CA ALA A 78 9.99 -18.37 -13.95
C ALA A 78 11.20 -17.71 -13.24
N TYR A 79 11.16 -17.55 -11.91
CA TYR A 79 12.17 -16.80 -11.13
C TYR A 79 13.57 -17.44 -11.09
N LEU A 80 13.68 -18.70 -11.52
CA LEU A 80 14.87 -19.54 -11.33
C LEU A 80 15.73 -19.67 -12.59
N ASP A 81 15.23 -19.19 -13.74
CA ASP A 81 15.84 -19.43 -15.05
C ASP A 81 17.29 -18.93 -15.10
N LEU A 82 17.53 -17.69 -14.67
CA LEU A 82 18.87 -17.10 -14.68
C LEU A 82 19.84 -17.85 -13.76
N ALA A 83 19.42 -18.24 -12.55
CA ALA A 83 20.26 -18.97 -11.61
C ALA A 83 20.64 -20.36 -12.13
N ILE A 84 19.67 -21.07 -12.73
CA ILE A 84 19.92 -22.36 -13.39
C ILE A 84 20.93 -22.19 -14.52
N LEU A 85 20.76 -21.16 -15.36
CA LEU A 85 21.71 -20.85 -16.44
C LEU A 85 23.11 -20.58 -15.89
N MET A 86 23.26 -19.75 -14.87
CA MET A 86 24.57 -19.45 -14.27
C MET A 86 25.25 -20.68 -13.69
N GLY A 87 24.47 -21.58 -13.09
CA GLY A 87 24.95 -22.84 -12.55
C GLY A 87 25.42 -23.82 -13.62
N ILE A 88 24.72 -23.90 -14.74
CA ILE A 88 25.15 -24.69 -15.92
C ILE A 88 26.41 -24.07 -16.53
N MET A 89 26.46 -22.74 -16.59
CA MET A 89 27.54 -21.96 -17.19
C MET A 89 28.73 -21.73 -16.26
N ARG A 90 28.77 -22.34 -15.06
CA ARG A 90 29.83 -22.15 -14.05
C ARG A 90 31.25 -22.20 -14.63
N GLY A 91 31.52 -23.14 -15.53
CA GLY A 91 32.83 -23.31 -16.17
C GLY A 91 33.24 -22.19 -17.14
N LYS A 92 32.31 -21.30 -17.51
CA LYS A 92 32.55 -20.09 -18.31
C LYS A 92 32.69 -18.83 -17.43
N LEU A 93 32.43 -18.93 -16.13
CA LEU A 93 32.52 -17.83 -15.17
C LEU A 93 33.93 -17.80 -14.53
N LYS A 94 34.67 -16.71 -14.76
CA LYS A 94 36.03 -16.46 -14.28
C LYS A 94 36.06 -15.85 -12.88
N VAL A 95 35.23 -16.38 -11.99
CA VAL A 95 35.07 -15.94 -10.59
C VAL A 95 35.19 -17.12 -9.64
N SER A 96 35.47 -16.84 -8.37
CA SER A 96 35.51 -17.85 -7.32
C SER A 96 34.12 -18.41 -7.02
N ASP A 97 34.05 -19.59 -6.41
CA ASP A 97 32.78 -20.13 -5.90
C ASP A 97 32.19 -19.24 -4.82
N SER A 98 33.03 -18.63 -3.97
CA SER A 98 32.59 -17.65 -2.97
C SER A 98 31.86 -16.45 -3.59
N PHE A 99 32.29 -15.98 -4.76
CA PHE A 99 31.60 -14.90 -5.46
C PHE A 99 30.16 -15.30 -5.81
N LEU A 100 29.95 -16.54 -6.27
CA LEU A 100 28.63 -17.05 -6.63
C LEU A 100 27.75 -17.36 -5.41
N GLU A 101 28.33 -17.86 -4.32
CA GLU A 101 27.62 -18.10 -3.05
C GLU A 101 27.14 -16.81 -2.36
N GLU A 102 27.87 -15.71 -2.59
CA GLU A 102 27.55 -14.35 -2.17
C GLU A 102 26.64 -13.60 -3.18
N SER A 103 26.27 -14.23 -4.29
CA SER A 103 25.44 -13.64 -5.34
C SER A 103 24.06 -14.29 -5.41
N LEU A 104 23.05 -13.47 -5.65
CA LEU A 104 21.69 -13.91 -5.98
C LEU A 104 21.40 -13.57 -7.45
N PHE A 105 20.84 -14.51 -8.20
CA PHE A 105 20.50 -14.32 -9.61
C PHE A 105 19.00 -14.36 -9.81
N LEU A 106 18.43 -13.24 -10.23
CA LEU A 106 17.00 -13.05 -10.43
C LEU A 106 16.75 -12.64 -11.88
N GLY A 107 15.87 -13.35 -12.57
CA GLY A 107 15.47 -13.02 -13.93
C GLY A 107 14.77 -14.18 -14.63
N GLU A 108 13.68 -13.87 -15.33
CA GLU A 108 13.10 -14.79 -16.30
C GLU A 108 13.88 -14.67 -17.61
N LEU A 109 14.13 -15.80 -18.29
CA LEU A 109 14.86 -15.80 -19.56
C LEU A 109 13.87 -15.91 -20.71
N SER A 110 13.95 -15.00 -21.68
CA SER A 110 13.31 -15.23 -22.98
C SER A 110 14.18 -16.11 -23.88
N LEU A 111 13.57 -16.69 -24.92
CA LEU A 111 14.26 -17.59 -25.85
C LEU A 111 15.42 -16.91 -26.58
N ASP A 112 15.37 -15.58 -26.77
CA ASP A 112 16.40 -14.73 -27.39
C ASP A 112 17.53 -14.30 -26.42
N ALA A 113 17.57 -14.88 -25.21
CA ALA A 113 18.56 -14.60 -24.16
C ALA A 113 18.48 -13.21 -23.50
N ASN A 114 17.39 -12.48 -23.72
CA ASN A 114 17.07 -11.29 -22.91
C ASN A 114 16.54 -11.71 -21.53
N ILE A 115 16.75 -10.84 -20.54
CA ILE A 115 16.32 -11.05 -19.16
C ILE A 115 15.06 -10.20 -18.93
N LYS A 116 13.96 -10.87 -18.63
CA LYS A 116 12.64 -10.26 -18.45
C LYS A 116 12.42 -9.84 -17.00
N PRO A 117 11.66 -8.75 -16.77
CA PRO A 117 11.31 -8.31 -15.44
C PRO A 117 10.43 -9.33 -14.72
N MET A 118 10.50 -9.31 -13.40
CA MET A 118 9.77 -10.22 -12.53
C MET A 118 9.05 -9.46 -11.40
N ARG A 119 8.01 -10.11 -10.87
CA ARG A 119 7.18 -9.56 -9.80
C ARG A 119 7.83 -9.81 -8.44
N GLY A 120 7.72 -8.83 -7.54
CA GLY A 120 8.14 -8.94 -6.16
C GLY A 120 9.65 -8.96 -5.95
N ILE A 121 10.45 -8.42 -6.88
CA ILE A 121 11.91 -8.48 -6.77
C ILE A 121 12.42 -7.70 -5.54
N ILE A 122 11.78 -6.57 -5.22
CA ILE A 122 12.07 -5.78 -4.03
C ILE A 122 11.85 -6.58 -2.75
N ALA A 123 10.81 -7.44 -2.70
CA ALA A 123 10.54 -8.30 -1.56
C ALA A 123 11.66 -9.33 -1.37
N ILE A 124 12.14 -9.91 -2.47
CA ILE A 124 13.27 -10.84 -2.47
C ILE A 124 14.52 -10.13 -1.97
N ALA A 125 14.84 -8.97 -2.53
CA ALA A 125 16.05 -8.22 -2.21
C ALA A 125 16.08 -7.74 -0.74
N LEU A 126 14.97 -7.20 -0.23
CA LEU A 126 14.86 -6.80 1.19
C LEU A 126 15.03 -8.00 2.13
N SER A 127 14.52 -9.18 1.77
CA SER A 127 14.70 -10.40 2.56
C SER A 127 16.14 -10.92 2.57
N MET A 128 17.04 -10.37 1.77
CA MET A 128 18.47 -10.72 1.77
C MET A 128 19.29 -9.88 2.75
N LEU A 129 18.74 -8.79 3.28
CA LEU A 129 19.44 -7.95 4.25
C LEU A 129 19.82 -8.77 5.49
N GLY A 130 21.08 -8.65 5.93
CA GLY A 130 21.64 -9.43 7.03
C GLY A 130 22.01 -10.89 6.69
N SER A 131 21.83 -11.32 5.44
CA SER A 131 22.32 -12.62 4.96
C SER A 131 23.79 -12.54 4.48
N LYS A 132 24.34 -13.66 4.00
CA LYS A 132 25.68 -13.70 3.36
C LYS A 132 25.69 -13.17 1.91
N ILE A 133 24.53 -12.78 1.38
CA ILE A 133 24.43 -12.22 0.02
C ILE A 133 24.98 -10.80 0.02
N LYS A 134 25.97 -10.55 -0.85
CA LYS A 134 26.55 -9.22 -1.05
C LYS A 134 26.03 -8.52 -2.30
N ARG A 135 25.52 -9.29 -3.27
CA ARG A 135 25.08 -8.76 -4.55
C ARG A 135 23.89 -9.51 -5.13
N ILE A 136 23.01 -8.78 -5.80
CA ILE A 136 21.83 -9.32 -6.46
C ILE A 136 21.84 -8.84 -7.91
N PHE A 137 21.89 -9.80 -8.82
CA PHE A 137 21.72 -9.56 -10.25
C PHE A 137 20.23 -9.54 -10.56
N VAL A 138 19.75 -8.41 -11.11
CA VAL A 138 18.34 -8.15 -11.39
C VAL A 138 18.12 -7.76 -12.84
N PRO A 139 16.95 -8.02 -13.43
CA PRO A 139 16.60 -7.47 -14.73
C PRO A 139 16.74 -5.94 -14.70
N ALA A 140 17.33 -5.34 -15.74
CA ALA A 140 17.56 -3.89 -15.79
C ALA A 140 16.27 -3.08 -15.55
N ASP A 141 15.14 -3.55 -16.07
CA ASP A 141 13.82 -2.94 -15.84
C ASP A 141 13.44 -2.92 -14.35
N ASN A 142 13.79 -3.93 -13.57
CA ASN A 142 13.51 -3.98 -12.13
C ASN A 142 14.53 -3.21 -11.28
N TYR A 143 15.53 -2.57 -11.88
CA TYR A 143 16.58 -1.91 -11.10
C TYR A 143 16.02 -0.83 -10.17
N MET A 144 15.12 0.02 -10.68
CA MET A 144 14.61 1.18 -9.94
C MET A 144 13.84 0.78 -8.68
N GLU A 145 13.11 -0.35 -8.66
CA GLU A 145 12.40 -0.80 -7.45
C GLU A 145 13.34 -1.35 -6.36
N CYS A 146 14.56 -1.75 -6.72
CA CYS A 146 15.57 -2.24 -5.77
C CYS A 146 16.63 -1.19 -5.43
N SER A 147 16.67 -0.07 -6.16
CA SER A 147 17.74 0.93 -6.08
C SER A 147 17.89 1.58 -4.69
N ALA A 148 16.81 1.64 -3.91
CA ALA A 148 16.79 2.21 -2.57
C ALA A 148 17.20 1.22 -1.46
N ILE A 149 17.61 0.00 -1.81
CA ILE A 149 18.01 -1.02 -0.83
C ILE A 149 19.48 -0.81 -0.48
N ASP A 150 19.74 -0.29 0.71
CA ASP A 150 21.09 -0.14 1.24
C ASP A 150 21.67 -1.47 1.74
N GLY A 151 22.98 -1.65 1.59
CA GLY A 151 23.73 -2.79 2.15
C GLY A 151 23.88 -4.01 1.25
N ILE A 152 23.33 -3.98 0.03
CA ILE A 152 23.50 -5.03 -0.98
C ILE A 152 23.74 -4.39 -2.36
N ASP A 153 24.73 -4.87 -3.10
CA ASP A 153 25.01 -4.38 -4.45
C ASP A 153 23.93 -4.88 -5.43
N ILE A 154 23.08 -3.99 -5.92
CA ILE A 154 22.09 -4.30 -6.96
C ILE A 154 22.74 -4.12 -8.34
N VAL A 155 22.80 -5.19 -9.12
CA VAL A 155 23.48 -5.23 -10.43
C VAL A 155 22.43 -5.40 -11.55
N PRO A 156 22.12 -4.34 -12.32
CA PRO A 156 21.19 -4.44 -13.45
C PRO A 156 21.81 -5.23 -14.60
N ILE A 157 21.02 -6.12 -15.20
CA ILE A 157 21.40 -6.92 -16.37
C ILE A 157 20.26 -7.02 -17.37
N SER A 158 20.54 -6.76 -18.65
CA SER A 158 19.52 -6.81 -19.71
C SER A 158 19.51 -8.12 -20.50
N SER A 159 20.66 -8.82 -20.55
CA SER A 159 20.83 -10.06 -21.31
C SER A 159 21.80 -11.02 -20.63
N VAL A 160 21.73 -12.29 -21.00
CA VAL A 160 22.67 -13.33 -20.51
C VAL A 160 24.12 -13.00 -20.89
N LYS A 161 24.34 -12.47 -22.11
CA LYS A 161 25.66 -12.06 -22.58
C LYS A 161 26.26 -10.94 -21.71
N GLU A 162 25.44 -9.95 -21.38
CA GLU A 162 25.82 -8.86 -20.48
C GLU A 162 26.13 -9.38 -19.07
N ALA A 163 25.27 -10.24 -18.52
CA ALA A 163 25.48 -10.84 -17.21
C ALA A 163 26.81 -11.60 -17.10
N ILE A 164 27.11 -12.49 -18.06
CA ILE A 164 28.38 -13.24 -18.09
C ILE A 164 29.56 -12.29 -18.29
N GLY A 165 29.40 -11.25 -19.13
CA GLY A 165 30.40 -10.21 -19.33
C GLY A 165 30.78 -9.50 -18.03
N ILE A 166 29.78 -8.98 -17.31
CA ILE A 166 29.95 -8.28 -16.03
C ILE A 166 30.58 -9.20 -14.97
N ILE A 167 30.10 -10.44 -14.85
CA ILE A 167 30.66 -11.42 -13.89
C ILE A 167 32.14 -11.66 -14.18
N ASN A 168 32.54 -11.74 -15.44
CA ASN A 168 33.93 -12.03 -15.82
C ASN A 168 34.88 -10.81 -15.78
N MET A 169 34.36 -9.59 -15.57
CA MET A 169 35.19 -8.40 -15.40
C MET A 169 35.98 -8.46 -14.07
N LYS A 170 37.16 -7.83 -14.06
CA LYS A 170 37.88 -7.56 -12.81
C LYS A 170 37.06 -6.60 -11.96
N GLU A 171 37.21 -6.68 -10.64
CA GLU A 171 36.38 -5.94 -9.68
C GLU A 171 36.32 -4.43 -9.94
N LYS A 172 37.47 -3.80 -10.20
CA LYS A 172 37.56 -2.36 -10.51
C LYS A 172 36.79 -1.97 -11.78
N ASP A 173 36.96 -2.76 -12.84
CA ASP A 173 36.31 -2.51 -14.14
C ASP A 173 34.80 -2.79 -14.05
N ARG A 174 34.43 -3.81 -13.28
CA ARG A 174 33.03 -4.19 -13.03
C ARG A 174 32.28 -3.04 -12.36
N LYS A 175 32.85 -2.47 -11.29
CA LYS A 175 32.21 -1.36 -10.57
C LYS A 175 31.95 -0.17 -11.50
N SER A 176 32.97 0.25 -12.25
CA SER A 176 32.84 1.36 -13.22
C SER A 176 31.81 1.05 -14.32
N HIS A 177 31.72 -0.19 -14.79
CA HIS A 177 30.73 -0.58 -15.78
C HIS A 177 29.30 -0.55 -15.22
N ILE A 178 29.10 -1.05 -13.99
CA ILE A 178 27.82 -1.01 -13.29
C ILE A 178 27.38 0.44 -13.08
N ASP A 179 28.27 1.31 -12.61
CA ASP A 179 27.96 2.73 -12.39
C ASP A 179 27.44 3.40 -13.68
N LYS A 180 28.02 3.05 -14.83
CA LYS A 180 27.55 3.54 -16.15
C LYS A 180 26.15 3.03 -16.49
N LEU A 181 25.88 1.74 -16.29
CA LEU A 181 24.56 1.15 -16.55
C LEU A 181 23.50 1.78 -15.65
N VAL A 182 23.80 1.92 -14.36
CA VAL A 182 22.93 2.58 -13.38
C VAL A 182 22.64 4.01 -13.79
N SER A 183 23.67 4.80 -14.13
CA SER A 183 23.47 6.20 -14.52
C SER A 183 22.53 6.35 -15.73
N LYS A 184 22.60 5.43 -16.70
CA LYS A 184 21.68 5.40 -17.84
C LYS A 184 20.24 5.12 -17.41
N ILE A 185 20.04 4.10 -16.56
CA ILE A 185 18.69 3.72 -16.10
C ILE A 185 18.05 4.85 -15.28
N VAL A 186 18.83 5.47 -14.39
CA VAL A 186 18.35 6.59 -13.56
C VAL A 186 17.95 7.77 -14.43
N THR A 187 18.76 8.14 -15.43
CA THR A 187 18.44 9.24 -16.34
C THR A 187 17.13 8.98 -17.10
N GLU A 188 16.94 7.76 -17.62
CA GLU A 188 15.70 7.37 -18.31
C GLU A 188 14.46 7.42 -17.39
N SER A 189 14.64 7.19 -16.09
CA SER A 189 13.55 7.25 -15.10
C SER A 189 13.18 8.69 -14.69
N GLU A 190 14.17 9.59 -14.57
CA GLU A 190 13.95 10.99 -14.18
C GLU A 190 13.13 11.74 -15.23
N ASP A 191 13.40 11.48 -16.51
CA ASP A 191 12.62 12.03 -17.64
C ASP A 191 11.15 11.57 -17.59
N PHE A 192 10.88 10.37 -17.05
CA PHE A 192 9.54 9.81 -16.98
C PHE A 192 8.70 10.36 -15.81
N ASN A 193 9.35 10.63 -14.67
CA ASN A 193 8.68 11.03 -13.42
C ASN A 193 8.15 12.48 -13.39
N GLN A 194 8.53 13.35 -14.33
CA GLN A 194 8.06 14.75 -14.38
C GLN A 194 6.59 14.91 -14.80
N SER A 195 5.89 13.84 -15.20
CA SER A 195 4.61 13.91 -15.91
C SER A 195 3.34 13.74 -15.05
N ASP A 196 3.48 13.49 -13.74
CA ASP A 196 2.42 12.75 -13.03
C ASP A 196 1.45 13.56 -12.16
N ARG A 197 1.64 14.88 -12.08
CA ARG A 197 0.68 15.77 -11.43
C ARG A 197 0.34 16.92 -12.36
N SER A 198 -0.82 16.83 -13.00
CA SER A 198 -1.47 17.97 -13.62
C SER A 198 -1.84 18.98 -12.53
N PHE A 199 -1.37 20.21 -12.74
CA PHE A 199 -1.74 21.35 -11.92
C PHE A 199 -2.39 22.38 -12.82
N ARG A 200 -3.39 23.06 -12.27
CA ARG A 200 -4.02 24.21 -12.88
C ARG A 200 -3.78 25.46 -12.05
N TYR A 201 -3.95 26.62 -12.65
CA TYR A 201 -3.74 27.89 -11.98
C TYR A 201 -5.03 28.69 -11.98
N THR A 202 -5.33 29.34 -10.86
CA THR A 202 -6.39 30.35 -10.80
C THR A 202 -5.96 31.64 -11.52
N SER A 203 -6.91 32.53 -11.79
CA SER A 203 -6.66 33.83 -12.41
C SER A 203 -5.74 34.75 -11.58
N ASP A 204 -5.68 34.55 -10.27
CA ASP A 204 -4.77 35.21 -9.32
C ASP A 204 -3.45 34.45 -9.12
N GLY A 205 -3.20 33.37 -9.88
CA GLY A 205 -1.92 32.65 -9.92
C GLY A 205 -1.75 31.54 -8.87
N LYS A 206 -2.79 31.17 -8.10
CA LYS A 206 -2.72 30.06 -7.13
C LYS A 206 -2.66 28.72 -7.85
N LYS A 207 -1.72 27.87 -7.43
CA LYS A 207 -1.55 26.51 -7.94
C LYS A 207 -2.55 25.57 -7.29
N LEU A 208 -3.37 24.90 -8.10
CA LEU A 208 -4.41 23.97 -7.68
C LEU A 208 -4.15 22.58 -8.26
N PHE A 209 -4.58 21.56 -7.53
CA PHE A 209 -4.74 20.22 -8.10
C PHE A 209 -5.95 20.19 -9.06
N ASP A 210 -6.04 19.16 -9.90
CA ASP A 210 -7.23 18.92 -10.72
C ASP A 210 -8.49 18.71 -9.86
N GLU A 211 -8.34 17.99 -8.73
CA GLU A 211 -9.38 17.79 -7.72
C GLU A 211 -8.95 18.49 -6.42
N ASP A 212 -9.37 19.75 -6.22
CA ASP A 212 -8.90 20.63 -5.13
C ASP A 212 -10.04 21.05 -4.18
N PHE A 213 -9.71 21.24 -2.90
CA PHE A 213 -10.64 21.77 -1.89
C PHE A 213 -11.11 23.19 -2.20
N TYR A 214 -10.37 23.94 -3.01
CA TYR A 214 -10.75 25.26 -3.49
C TYR A 214 -12.08 25.24 -4.25
N ASP A 215 -12.35 24.18 -5.04
CA ASP A 215 -13.59 24.06 -5.83
C ASP A 215 -14.80 23.68 -5.00
N ILE A 216 -14.59 23.10 -3.83
CA ILE A 216 -15.66 22.67 -2.94
C ILE A 216 -16.19 23.92 -2.23
N ARG A 217 -17.28 24.49 -2.74
CA ARG A 217 -17.92 25.67 -2.13
C ARG A 217 -18.75 25.27 -0.92
N GLY A 218 -18.74 26.12 0.11
CA GLY A 218 -19.44 25.86 1.38
C GLY A 218 -18.86 24.68 2.18
N ASN A 219 -19.71 24.04 2.98
CA ASN A 219 -19.39 22.82 3.75
C ASN A 219 -18.13 22.93 4.65
N LYS A 220 -17.97 24.06 5.35
CA LYS A 220 -16.84 24.30 6.28
C LYS A 220 -16.66 23.15 7.28
N LEU A 221 -17.77 22.62 7.81
CA LEU A 221 -17.76 21.48 8.74
C LEU A 221 -17.18 20.22 8.09
N ALA A 222 -17.52 19.93 6.82
CA ALA A 222 -17.01 18.75 6.12
C ALA A 222 -15.52 18.91 5.79
N LYS A 223 -15.08 20.11 5.40
CA LYS A 223 -13.66 20.40 5.20
C LYS A 223 -12.86 20.24 6.50
N ARG A 224 -13.38 20.76 7.61
CA ARG A 224 -12.75 20.61 8.94
C ARG A 224 -12.74 19.15 9.40
N CYS A 225 -13.82 18.39 9.16
CA CYS A 225 -13.85 16.95 9.44
C CYS A 225 -12.82 16.16 8.62
N ALA A 226 -12.66 16.50 7.33
CA ALA A 226 -11.65 15.90 6.46
C ALA A 226 -10.23 16.20 6.95
N LEU A 227 -9.97 17.44 7.39
CA LEU A 227 -8.69 17.84 7.98
C LEU A 227 -8.35 17.00 9.22
N ILE A 228 -9.28 16.87 10.16
CA ILE A 228 -9.12 16.06 11.38
C ILE A 228 -8.88 14.59 11.04
N SER A 229 -9.63 14.05 10.07
CA SER A 229 -9.46 12.69 9.57
C SER A 229 -8.04 12.44 9.06
N LEU A 230 -7.54 13.31 8.18
CA LEU A 230 -6.20 13.19 7.57
C LEU A 230 -5.07 13.45 8.56
N ALA A 231 -5.24 14.39 9.51
CA ALA A 231 -4.24 14.71 10.52
C ALA A 231 -4.09 13.60 11.57
N GLY A 232 -5.18 12.96 11.99
CA GLY A 232 -5.17 11.91 13.02
C GLY A 232 -5.18 10.47 12.49
N ASN A 233 -5.40 10.28 11.19
CA ASN A 233 -5.73 9.00 10.56
C ASN A 233 -7.02 8.37 11.14
N HIS A 234 -8.08 9.17 11.26
CA HIS A 234 -9.38 8.77 11.82
C HIS A 234 -10.35 8.35 10.71
N ASN A 235 -10.93 7.16 10.82
CA ASN A 235 -11.88 6.64 9.83
C ASN A 235 -13.13 7.52 9.76
N MET A 236 -13.59 7.82 8.55
CA MET A 236 -14.65 8.81 8.32
C MET A 236 -15.79 8.25 7.46
N LEU A 237 -17.02 8.47 7.91
CA LEU A 237 -18.24 8.23 7.15
C LEU A 237 -18.96 9.55 6.87
N MET A 238 -19.21 9.81 5.59
CA MET A 238 -19.99 10.94 5.12
C MET A 238 -21.43 10.51 4.87
N VAL A 239 -22.37 11.17 5.53
CA VAL A 239 -23.82 10.93 5.34
C VAL A 239 -24.45 12.19 4.78
N GLY A 240 -25.12 12.09 3.64
CA GLY A 240 -25.81 13.25 3.06
C GLY A 240 -26.58 12.92 1.78
N PRO A 241 -27.47 13.82 1.32
CA PRO A 241 -28.22 13.65 0.07
C PRO A 241 -27.33 13.54 -1.18
N PRO A 242 -27.86 13.05 -2.32
CA PRO A 242 -27.13 13.05 -3.59
C PRO A 242 -26.80 14.49 -4.04
N GLY A 243 -25.70 14.66 -4.77
CA GLY A 243 -25.29 15.98 -5.29
C GLY A 243 -24.61 16.92 -4.29
N THR A 244 -24.42 16.50 -3.03
CA THR A 244 -23.76 17.31 -1.99
C THR A 244 -22.22 17.32 -2.05
N GLY A 245 -21.62 16.72 -3.06
CA GLY A 245 -20.16 16.72 -3.25
C GLY A 245 -19.39 15.70 -2.42
N LYS A 246 -20.03 14.67 -1.85
CA LYS A 246 -19.35 13.62 -1.03
C LYS A 246 -18.16 12.96 -1.74
N THR A 247 -18.36 12.50 -2.97
CA THR A 247 -17.32 11.88 -3.80
C THR A 247 -16.22 12.89 -4.16
N MET A 248 -16.59 14.14 -4.46
CA MET A 248 -15.64 15.20 -4.78
C MET A 248 -14.74 15.53 -3.58
N LEU A 249 -15.31 15.58 -2.36
CA LEU A 249 -14.56 15.77 -1.13
C LEU A 249 -13.55 14.64 -0.89
N ALA A 250 -13.99 13.38 -0.98
CA ALA A 250 -13.11 12.22 -0.80
C ALA A 250 -11.96 12.18 -1.80
N LYS A 251 -12.23 12.53 -3.05
CA LYS A 251 -11.23 12.61 -4.11
C LYS A 251 -10.24 13.73 -3.88
N ALA A 252 -10.69 14.91 -3.46
CA ALA A 252 -9.80 16.01 -3.14
C ALA A 252 -8.91 15.71 -1.91
N MET A 253 -9.40 14.89 -0.96
CA MET A 253 -8.61 14.43 0.20
C MET A 253 -7.39 13.60 -0.20
N LYS A 254 -7.45 12.87 -1.33
CA LYS A 254 -6.31 12.12 -1.89
C LYS A 254 -5.07 13.01 -2.04
N ASN A 255 -5.26 14.25 -2.48
CA ASN A 255 -4.17 15.19 -2.75
C ASN A 255 -3.61 15.83 -1.46
N MET A 256 -4.33 15.69 -0.35
CA MET A 256 -3.97 16.27 0.95
C MET A 256 -3.33 15.26 1.92
N LEU A 257 -3.12 14.03 1.47
CA LEU A 257 -2.49 13.00 2.27
C LEU A 257 -1.06 13.40 2.68
N PRO A 258 -0.65 13.16 3.95
CA PRO A 258 0.72 13.42 4.40
C PRO A 258 1.74 12.69 3.54
N LYS A 259 2.96 13.24 3.44
CA LYS A 259 4.07 12.56 2.75
C LYS A 259 4.34 11.19 3.38
N MET A 260 4.80 10.26 2.55
CA MET A 260 5.22 8.93 3.02
C MET A 260 6.64 9.04 3.56
N SER A 261 6.94 8.30 4.63
CA SER A 261 8.34 8.01 4.98
C SER A 261 8.93 6.98 4.00
N ASP A 262 10.27 6.88 3.96
CA ASP A 262 10.96 5.91 3.10
C ASP A 262 10.54 4.46 3.42
N ASN A 263 10.34 4.15 4.71
CA ASN A 263 9.85 2.85 5.15
C ASN A 263 8.43 2.57 4.64
N GLU A 264 7.52 3.54 4.73
CA GLU A 264 6.17 3.38 4.17
C GLU A 264 6.20 3.21 2.65
N SER A 265 7.08 3.93 1.95
CA SER A 265 7.26 3.82 0.50
C SER A 265 7.73 2.42 0.12
N LEU A 266 8.71 1.87 0.84
CA LEU A 266 9.19 0.51 0.65
C LEU A 266 8.09 -0.54 0.93
N GLU A 267 7.34 -0.41 2.01
CA GLU A 267 6.23 -1.31 2.35
C GLU A 267 5.16 -1.36 1.26
N VAL A 268 4.73 -0.19 0.77
CA VAL A 268 3.72 -0.10 -0.29
C VAL A 268 4.27 -0.62 -1.62
N SER A 269 5.50 -0.27 -1.98
CA SER A 269 6.15 -0.74 -3.21
C SER A 269 6.30 -2.26 -3.22
N LYS A 270 6.59 -2.87 -2.07
CA LYS A 270 6.67 -4.32 -1.90
C LYS A 270 5.35 -5.03 -2.21
N ILE A 271 4.23 -4.47 -1.77
CA ILE A 271 2.88 -4.98 -2.07
C ILE A 271 2.60 -4.88 -3.57
N TYR A 272 2.87 -3.72 -4.18
CA TYR A 272 2.59 -3.48 -5.59
C TYR A 272 3.49 -4.29 -6.52
N SER A 273 4.77 -4.45 -6.18
CA SER A 273 5.70 -5.32 -6.91
C SER A 273 5.23 -6.78 -6.86
N ALA A 274 4.83 -7.28 -5.68
CA ALA A 274 4.27 -8.63 -5.54
C ALA A 274 2.95 -8.80 -6.31
N ALA A 275 2.12 -7.75 -6.39
CA ALA A 275 0.90 -7.74 -7.20
C ALA A 275 1.17 -7.62 -8.71
N GLY A 276 2.41 -7.32 -9.14
CA GLY A 276 2.74 -6.99 -10.53
C GLY A 276 2.09 -5.72 -11.03
N LYS A 277 1.82 -4.76 -10.14
CA LYS A 277 1.18 -3.46 -10.42
C LYS A 277 2.15 -2.27 -10.27
N LEU A 278 3.42 -2.53 -9.95
CA LEU A 278 4.45 -1.49 -9.87
C LEU A 278 4.91 -1.11 -11.28
N ASP A 279 5.06 0.19 -11.53
CA ASP A 279 5.69 0.68 -12.75
C ASP A 279 7.21 0.61 -12.57
N THR A 280 7.83 -0.31 -13.29
CA THR A 280 9.26 -0.60 -13.21
C THR A 280 10.12 0.61 -13.58
N LYS A 281 9.61 1.55 -14.38
CA LYS A 281 10.34 2.77 -14.76
C LYS A 281 10.32 3.84 -13.66
N ARG A 282 9.26 3.90 -12.86
CA ARG A 282 9.10 4.89 -11.79
C ARG A 282 9.83 4.49 -10.50
N GLY A 283 10.03 3.19 -10.30
CA GLY A 283 10.66 2.66 -9.10
C GLY A 283 9.68 2.62 -7.93
N LEU A 284 10.08 3.17 -6.78
CA LEU A 284 9.28 3.13 -5.55
C LEU A 284 8.05 4.04 -5.62
N ILE A 285 6.97 3.59 -4.98
CA ILE A 285 5.74 4.35 -4.81
C ILE A 285 5.98 5.47 -3.80
N SER A 286 6.02 6.70 -4.29
CA SER A 286 6.20 7.92 -3.49
C SER A 286 4.88 8.59 -3.07
N THR A 287 3.76 8.15 -3.65
CA THR A 287 2.43 8.70 -3.36
C THR A 287 1.53 7.67 -2.71
N ARG A 288 0.86 8.05 -1.61
CA ARG A 288 -0.06 7.17 -0.90
C ARG A 288 -1.15 6.61 -1.84
N PRO A 289 -1.40 5.29 -1.83
CA PRO A 289 -2.44 4.69 -2.65
C PRO A 289 -3.82 5.26 -2.36
N PHE A 290 -4.65 5.37 -3.39
CA PHE A 290 -6.08 5.62 -3.26
C PHE A 290 -6.83 4.53 -4.03
N ARG A 291 -7.59 3.69 -3.33
CA ARG A 291 -8.36 2.60 -3.92
C ARG A 291 -9.85 2.88 -3.77
N GLN A 292 -10.57 2.80 -4.88
CA GLN A 292 -12.03 2.97 -4.93
C GLN A 292 -12.65 1.74 -5.60
N PRO A 293 -12.86 0.64 -4.85
CA PRO A 293 -13.57 -0.51 -5.39
C PRO A 293 -15.00 -0.13 -5.78
N HIS A 294 -15.50 -0.70 -6.88
CA HIS A 294 -16.90 -0.59 -7.24
C HIS A 294 -17.75 -1.48 -6.33
N HIS A 295 -19.01 -1.13 -6.05
CA HIS A 295 -19.89 -1.91 -5.17
C HIS A 295 -20.19 -3.34 -5.67
N THR A 296 -19.95 -3.62 -6.96
CA THR A 296 -20.04 -4.97 -7.58
C THR A 296 -18.75 -5.81 -7.44
N THR A 297 -17.73 -5.30 -6.74
CA THR A 297 -16.48 -6.01 -6.49
C THR A 297 -16.75 -7.35 -5.79
N THR A 298 -15.97 -8.39 -6.10
CA THR A 298 -16.12 -9.69 -5.44
C THR A 298 -15.36 -9.75 -4.12
N LYS A 299 -15.73 -10.68 -3.23
CA LYS A 299 -14.97 -10.93 -1.98
C LYS A 299 -13.48 -11.22 -2.23
N ILE A 300 -13.17 -11.93 -3.32
CA ILE A 300 -11.78 -12.25 -3.71
C ILE A 300 -11.04 -11.01 -4.18
N ALA A 301 -11.67 -10.14 -4.97
CA ALA A 301 -11.04 -8.87 -5.38
C ALA A 301 -10.84 -7.93 -4.19
N MET A 302 -11.75 -7.95 -3.20
CA MET A 302 -11.67 -7.09 -2.02
C MET A 302 -10.57 -7.51 -1.04
N ILE A 303 -10.61 -8.76 -0.57
CA ILE A 303 -9.63 -9.30 0.40
C ILE A 303 -8.32 -9.71 -0.28
N GLY A 304 -8.44 -10.29 -1.48
CA GLY A 304 -7.40 -11.10 -2.11
C GLY A 304 -7.76 -12.58 -2.09
N GLY A 305 -6.95 -13.40 -2.79
CA GLY A 305 -7.09 -14.85 -2.86
C GLY A 305 -6.95 -15.43 -4.27
N GLY A 306 -7.71 -16.48 -4.57
CA GLY A 306 -7.56 -17.25 -5.81
C GLY A 306 -6.47 -18.32 -5.74
N ALA A 307 -6.16 -18.97 -6.87
CA ALA A 307 -5.12 -20.01 -6.94
C ALA A 307 -3.72 -19.48 -6.60
N ASN A 308 -3.46 -18.21 -6.95
CA ASN A 308 -2.17 -17.56 -6.77
C ASN A 308 -2.09 -16.64 -5.53
N SER A 309 -3.09 -16.69 -4.64
CA SER A 309 -3.16 -15.83 -3.43
C SER A 309 -2.94 -14.34 -3.73
N SER A 310 -3.57 -13.85 -4.80
CA SER A 310 -3.42 -12.47 -5.28
C SER A 310 -3.85 -11.45 -4.23
N LEU A 311 -3.19 -10.30 -4.20
CA LEU A 311 -3.53 -9.19 -3.32
C LEU A 311 -4.86 -8.54 -3.71
N GLY A 312 -5.69 -8.22 -2.72
CA GLY A 312 -6.97 -7.53 -2.91
C GLY A 312 -6.89 -6.01 -2.72
N GLU A 313 -8.01 -5.33 -2.97
CA GLU A 313 -8.17 -3.88 -2.82
C GLU A 313 -7.78 -3.37 -1.43
N ILE A 314 -8.07 -4.15 -0.38
CA ILE A 314 -7.74 -3.77 0.99
C ILE A 314 -6.22 -3.69 1.20
N SER A 315 -5.46 -4.71 0.79
CA SER A 315 -3.99 -4.70 0.92
C SER A 315 -3.34 -3.69 -0.02
N LEU A 316 -3.92 -3.45 -1.19
CA LEU A 316 -3.46 -2.41 -2.11
C LEU A 316 -3.72 -0.99 -1.59
N SER A 317 -4.56 -0.83 -0.56
CA SER A 317 -4.82 0.45 0.11
C SER A 317 -3.84 0.74 1.25
N HIS A 318 -2.89 -0.15 1.51
CA HIS A 318 -1.97 -0.02 2.64
C HIS A 318 -1.21 1.32 2.61
N LYS A 319 -1.09 1.95 3.79
CA LYS A 319 -0.61 3.31 4.05
C LYS A 319 -1.27 4.39 3.21
N GLY A 320 -2.45 4.13 2.64
CA GLY A 320 -3.22 5.04 1.81
C GLY A 320 -4.68 5.11 2.22
N ILE A 321 -5.56 5.34 1.25
CA ILE A 321 -7.01 5.44 1.45
C ILE A 321 -7.70 4.25 0.77
N LEU A 322 -8.61 3.62 1.51
CA LEU A 322 -9.68 2.78 0.95
C LEU A 322 -10.97 3.59 0.95
N PHE A 323 -11.46 3.95 -0.23
CA PHE A 323 -12.66 4.76 -0.42
C PHE A 323 -13.85 3.89 -0.85
N LEU A 324 -14.88 3.82 -0.02
CA LEU A 324 -16.13 3.12 -0.30
C LEU A 324 -17.23 4.13 -0.59
N ASP A 325 -17.40 4.44 -1.88
CA ASP A 325 -18.49 5.30 -2.31
C ASP A 325 -19.82 4.52 -2.24
N GLU A 326 -20.82 5.11 -1.60
CA GLU A 326 -22.11 4.48 -1.34
C GLU A 326 -21.95 3.13 -0.62
N MET A 327 -21.28 3.15 0.54
CA MET A 327 -20.95 1.96 1.35
C MET A 327 -22.16 1.06 1.62
N ALA A 328 -23.36 1.63 1.76
CA ALA A 328 -24.60 0.86 1.96
C ALA A 328 -25.10 0.14 0.69
N GLU A 329 -24.53 0.37 -0.49
CA GLU A 329 -24.82 -0.42 -1.70
C GLU A 329 -23.96 -1.68 -1.80
N PHE A 330 -22.87 -1.76 -1.04
CA PHE A 330 -22.05 -2.97 -1.01
C PHE A 330 -22.82 -4.13 -0.37
N PRO A 331 -22.70 -5.35 -0.92
CA PRO A 331 -23.17 -6.55 -0.25
C PRO A 331 -22.60 -6.67 1.16
N LYS A 332 -23.46 -6.94 2.15
CA LYS A 332 -23.07 -7.08 3.57
C LYS A 332 -21.85 -7.99 3.79
N PRO A 333 -21.71 -9.16 3.14
CA PRO A 333 -20.52 -10.01 3.29
C PRO A 333 -19.20 -9.32 2.91
N ILE A 334 -19.22 -8.34 2.01
CA ILE A 334 -18.02 -7.58 1.61
C ILE A 334 -17.66 -6.55 2.66
N ILE A 335 -18.65 -5.84 3.20
CA ILE A 335 -18.45 -4.88 4.29
C ILE A 335 -17.87 -5.58 5.53
N GLU A 336 -18.40 -6.77 5.87
CA GLU A 336 -17.90 -7.57 7.00
C GLU A 336 -16.42 -7.98 6.85
N CYS A 337 -15.89 -8.03 5.62
CA CYS A 337 -14.47 -8.32 5.39
C CYS A 337 -13.54 -7.24 5.94
N LEU A 338 -14.05 -6.01 6.15
CA LEU A 338 -13.27 -4.89 6.66
C LEU A 338 -13.05 -4.94 8.17
N ARG A 339 -13.79 -5.80 8.88
CA ARG A 339 -13.79 -5.86 10.34
C ARG A 339 -12.38 -6.05 10.93
N GLN A 340 -11.66 -7.04 10.42
CA GLN A 340 -10.30 -7.35 10.84
C GLN A 340 -9.30 -6.28 10.35
N PRO A 341 -9.25 -5.89 9.06
CA PRO A 341 -8.32 -4.87 8.58
C PRO A 341 -8.39 -3.53 9.32
N ILE A 342 -9.60 -3.03 9.63
CA ILE A 342 -9.76 -1.74 10.31
C ILE A 342 -9.26 -1.79 11.77
N GLU A 343 -9.25 -2.97 12.38
CA GLU A 343 -8.87 -3.15 13.79
C GLU A 343 -7.40 -3.52 13.95
N ASP A 344 -6.95 -4.49 13.17
CA ASP A 344 -5.64 -5.09 13.32
C ASP A 344 -4.61 -4.54 12.33
N GLY A 345 -5.04 -3.87 11.26
CA GLY A 345 -4.15 -3.37 10.21
C GLY A 345 -3.55 -4.47 9.33
N PHE A 346 -4.10 -5.68 9.33
CA PHE A 346 -3.67 -6.78 8.44
C PHE A 346 -4.81 -7.71 8.05
N ILE A 347 -4.55 -8.53 7.03
CA ILE A 347 -5.42 -9.61 6.56
C ILE A 347 -4.63 -10.92 6.61
N ASN A 348 -5.26 -11.97 7.11
CA ASN A 348 -4.75 -13.33 6.98
C ASN A 348 -5.49 -14.08 5.86
N ILE A 349 -4.76 -14.52 4.84
CA ILE A 349 -5.29 -15.36 3.77
C ILE A 349 -4.76 -16.77 3.95
N SER A 350 -5.65 -17.71 4.28
CA SER A 350 -5.33 -19.14 4.46
C SER A 350 -5.93 -19.97 3.33
N ARG A 351 -5.11 -20.70 2.54
CA ARG A 351 -5.55 -21.65 1.50
C ARG A 351 -4.59 -22.81 1.28
N LEU A 352 -5.16 -24.00 1.00
CA LEU A 352 -4.52 -25.21 0.42
C LEU A 352 -3.14 -25.59 0.99
N ASN A 353 -2.85 -25.30 2.27
CA ASN A 353 -1.61 -25.55 3.04
C ASN A 353 -0.70 -24.33 3.31
N ARG A 354 -1.15 -23.09 3.07
CA ARG A 354 -0.38 -21.88 3.41
C ARG A 354 -1.27 -20.82 4.05
N SER A 355 -0.72 -20.11 5.04
CA SER A 355 -1.32 -18.91 5.63
C SER A 355 -0.35 -17.75 5.41
N ILE A 356 -0.83 -16.70 4.73
CA ILE A 356 -0.03 -15.52 4.41
C ILE A 356 -0.72 -14.32 5.05
N ARG A 357 0.08 -13.50 5.74
CA ARG A 357 -0.35 -12.23 6.33
C ARG A 357 0.02 -11.09 5.39
N TYR A 358 -0.96 -10.27 5.04
CA TYR A 358 -0.76 -9.06 4.26
C TYR A 358 -1.09 -7.83 5.10
N PRO A 359 -0.24 -6.79 5.10
CA PRO A 359 -0.54 -5.54 5.79
C PRO A 359 -1.70 -4.82 5.08
N ALA A 360 -2.48 -4.10 5.88
CA ALA A 360 -3.73 -3.46 5.50
C ALA A 360 -4.07 -2.27 6.42
N GLU A 361 -3.06 -1.52 6.87
CA GLU A 361 -3.28 -0.23 7.53
C GLU A 361 -3.69 0.82 6.49
N PHE A 362 -4.94 1.23 6.44
CA PHE A 362 -5.45 2.25 5.53
C PHE A 362 -6.38 3.21 6.28
N LEU A 363 -6.55 4.41 5.74
CA LEU A 363 -7.62 5.32 6.15
C LEU A 363 -8.91 4.89 5.44
N LEU A 364 -9.94 4.50 6.20
CA LEU A 364 -11.26 4.25 5.63
C LEU A 364 -11.98 5.56 5.42
N LEU A 365 -12.29 5.87 4.15
CA LEU A 365 -13.26 6.88 3.78
C LEU A 365 -14.49 6.19 3.21
N ALA A 366 -15.66 6.52 3.73
CA ALA A 366 -16.92 5.97 3.24
C ALA A 366 -17.94 7.08 3.02
N THR A 367 -18.80 6.90 2.02
CA THR A 367 -20.00 7.73 1.86
C THR A 367 -21.25 6.86 1.98
N MET A 368 -22.36 7.45 2.38
CA MET A 368 -23.67 6.85 2.21
C MET A 368 -24.75 7.91 2.08
N ASN A 369 -25.84 7.50 1.46
CA ASN A 369 -27.08 8.27 1.49
C ASN A 369 -27.82 8.00 2.82
N PRO A 370 -28.64 8.93 3.32
CA PRO A 370 -29.34 8.76 4.61
C PRO A 370 -30.49 7.74 4.56
N CYS A 371 -30.97 7.41 3.35
CA CYS A 371 -32.01 6.41 3.03
C CYS A 371 -31.83 5.94 1.57
N PRO A 372 -32.56 4.89 1.11
CA PRO A 372 -32.48 4.41 -0.26
C PRO A 372 -32.74 5.47 -1.34
N CYS A 373 -33.70 6.37 -1.13
CA CYS A 373 -33.99 7.44 -2.10
C CYS A 373 -33.05 8.66 -1.95
N GLY A 374 -32.26 8.71 -0.88
CA GLY A 374 -31.28 9.77 -0.60
C GLY A 374 -31.82 11.09 -0.05
N TYR A 375 -33.14 11.34 -0.07
CA TYR A 375 -33.72 12.64 0.28
C TYR A 375 -34.14 12.77 1.76
N LEU A 376 -33.79 11.82 2.62
CA LEU A 376 -34.09 11.96 4.03
C LEU A 376 -33.29 13.12 4.63
N SER A 377 -33.98 14.07 5.27
CA SER A 377 -33.40 15.33 5.77
C SER A 377 -32.88 16.27 4.67
N SER A 378 -33.35 16.12 3.42
CA SER A 378 -33.07 17.07 2.35
C SER A 378 -34.26 18.01 2.10
N SER A 379 -34.06 19.01 1.24
CA SER A 379 -35.13 19.92 0.79
C SER A 379 -36.26 19.19 0.04
N ARG A 380 -35.96 18.03 -0.55
CA ARG A 380 -36.92 17.20 -1.28
C ARG A 380 -37.58 16.20 -0.33
N PRO A 381 -38.89 15.95 -0.47
CA PRO A 381 -39.57 14.99 0.40
C PRO A 381 -39.07 13.56 0.16
N CYS A 382 -38.75 12.88 1.24
CA CYS A 382 -38.39 11.46 1.23
C CYS A 382 -39.64 10.60 1.00
N SER A 383 -39.57 9.65 0.06
CA SER A 383 -40.64 8.69 -0.23
C SER A 383 -40.50 7.34 0.50
N CYS A 384 -39.40 7.12 1.23
CA CYS A 384 -39.13 5.84 1.89
C CYS A 384 -39.95 5.68 3.16
N ARG A 385 -40.42 4.45 3.41
CA ARG A 385 -41.02 4.06 4.69
C ARG A 385 -39.94 3.80 5.74
N GLN A 386 -40.28 3.94 7.02
CA GLN A 386 -39.31 3.72 8.12
C GLN A 386 -38.61 2.37 8.03
N TYR A 387 -39.35 1.28 7.80
CA TYR A 387 -38.76 -0.06 7.62
C TYR A 387 -37.73 -0.14 6.47
N GLU A 388 -37.94 0.59 5.37
CA GLU A 388 -36.98 0.62 4.25
C GLU A 388 -35.69 1.35 4.64
N ILE A 389 -35.83 2.42 5.42
CA ILE A 389 -34.71 3.19 5.97
C ILE A 389 -33.91 2.32 6.94
N ASP A 390 -34.58 1.63 7.87
CA ASP A 390 -33.93 0.76 8.85
C ASP A 390 -33.23 -0.43 8.17
N ARG A 391 -33.90 -1.04 7.18
CA ARG A 391 -33.31 -2.11 6.36
C ARG A 391 -32.08 -1.64 5.59
N TYR A 392 -32.12 -0.41 5.07
CA TYR A 392 -30.98 0.17 4.36
C TYR A 392 -29.78 0.39 5.27
N ARG A 393 -30.01 1.02 6.42
CA ARG A 393 -28.95 1.33 7.39
C ARG A 393 -28.37 0.08 8.06
N SER A 394 -29.19 -0.94 8.31
CA SER A 394 -28.76 -2.23 8.89
C SER A 394 -27.90 -3.09 7.97
N LYS A 395 -27.69 -2.69 6.71
CA LYS A 395 -26.66 -3.27 5.84
C LYS A 395 -25.25 -3.05 6.41
N ILE A 396 -25.03 -1.94 7.11
CA ILE A 396 -23.78 -1.67 7.83
C ILE A 396 -23.96 -2.19 9.27
N SER A 397 -23.09 -3.10 9.69
CA SER A 397 -23.20 -3.71 11.01
C SER A 397 -22.69 -2.78 12.11
N GLY A 398 -23.26 -2.92 13.31
CA GLY A 398 -22.81 -2.21 14.51
C GLY A 398 -21.30 -2.31 14.77
N PRO A 399 -20.66 -3.49 14.62
CA PRO A 399 -19.20 -3.62 14.74
C PRO A 399 -18.42 -2.75 13.75
N ILE A 400 -18.89 -2.58 12.52
CA ILE A 400 -18.22 -1.72 11.53
C ILE A 400 -18.43 -0.26 11.87
N LEU A 401 -19.65 0.13 12.23
CA LEU A 401 -19.96 1.50 12.67
C LEU A 401 -19.11 1.90 13.89
N ASP A 402 -19.03 1.04 14.90
CA ASP A 402 -18.22 1.28 16.09
C ASP A 402 -16.71 1.43 15.79
N ARG A 403 -16.24 1.00 14.60
CA ARG A 403 -14.87 1.19 14.10
C ARG A 403 -14.66 2.48 13.29
N ILE A 404 -15.72 3.21 12.96
CA ILE A 404 -15.65 4.54 12.35
C ILE A 404 -15.54 5.59 13.46
N ASP A 405 -14.67 6.58 13.26
CA ASP A 405 -14.34 7.58 14.27
C ASP A 405 -15.19 8.85 14.09
N LEU A 406 -15.27 9.32 12.84
CA LEU A 406 -15.92 10.55 12.43
C LEU A 406 -17.16 10.25 11.56
N TYR A 407 -18.28 10.88 11.90
CA TYR A 407 -19.53 10.84 11.16
C TYR A 407 -19.87 12.25 10.69
N CYS A 408 -19.49 12.57 9.46
CA CYS A 408 -19.71 13.88 8.88
C CYS A 408 -21.07 13.92 8.19
N GLU A 409 -22.00 14.69 8.74
CA GLU A 409 -23.24 15.03 8.06
C GLU A 409 -22.95 16.13 7.03
N ILE A 410 -23.26 15.87 5.76
CA ILE A 410 -23.11 16.83 4.67
C ILE A 410 -24.51 17.26 4.21
N VAL A 411 -24.78 18.55 4.33
CA VAL A 411 -26.04 19.17 3.94
C VAL A 411 -25.93 19.76 2.54
N GLU A 412 -27.09 20.00 1.91
CA GLU A 412 -27.15 20.75 0.65
C GLU A 412 -26.68 22.19 0.94
N ALA A 413 -25.73 22.69 0.12
CA ALA A 413 -25.26 24.06 0.25
C ALA A 413 -26.33 25.04 -0.24
N ASP A 414 -26.57 26.11 0.50
CA ASP A 414 -27.47 27.17 0.08
C ASP A 414 -26.89 27.93 -1.12
N TYR A 415 -27.77 28.52 -1.94
CA TYR A 415 -27.36 29.26 -3.13
C TYR A 415 -26.38 30.41 -2.82
N SER A 416 -26.50 31.04 -1.65
CA SER A 416 -25.57 32.07 -1.16
C SER A 416 -24.15 31.54 -0.95
N ASP A 417 -24.00 30.31 -0.47
CA ASP A 417 -22.69 29.67 -0.26
C ASP A 417 -22.05 29.24 -1.58
N ILE A 418 -22.88 28.95 -2.59
CA ILE A 418 -22.42 28.60 -3.94
C ILE A 418 -22.07 29.85 -4.74
N SER A 419 -22.81 30.95 -4.58
CA SER A 419 -22.65 32.20 -5.35
C SER A 419 -21.64 33.20 -4.78
N GLY A 420 -21.13 32.97 -3.56
CA GLY A 420 -20.11 33.80 -2.93
C GLY A 420 -18.77 33.83 -3.68
N ASN A 421 -18.00 34.91 -3.49
CA ASN A 421 -16.67 35.07 -4.06
C ASN A 421 -15.72 33.95 -3.57
N SER A 422 -15.10 33.25 -4.52
CA SER A 422 -14.21 32.10 -4.24
C SER A 422 -12.84 32.49 -3.67
N SER A 423 -12.51 33.78 -3.58
CA SER A 423 -11.20 34.30 -3.18
C SER A 423 -10.76 33.86 -1.77
N ASP A 424 -11.71 33.59 -0.88
CA ASP A 424 -11.48 33.26 0.53
C ASP A 424 -11.38 31.75 0.80
N ASN A 425 -11.56 30.91 -0.21
CA ASN A 425 -11.41 29.47 -0.05
C ASN A 425 -9.92 29.10 0.09
N LYS A 426 -9.60 28.39 1.18
CA LYS A 426 -8.34 27.67 1.31
C LYS A 426 -8.22 26.60 0.22
N THR A 427 -7.04 26.49 -0.34
CA THR A 427 -6.63 25.44 -1.30
C THR A 427 -6.29 24.15 -0.56
N SER A 428 -6.23 23.04 -1.29
CA SER A 428 -5.71 21.78 -0.72
C SER A 428 -4.29 21.95 -0.16
N SER A 429 -3.46 22.78 -0.79
CA SER A 429 -2.09 23.08 -0.32
C SER A 429 -2.06 23.74 1.05
N ASP A 430 -2.95 24.70 1.31
CA ASP A 430 -3.04 25.38 2.61
C ASP A 430 -3.36 24.38 3.73
N TYR A 431 -4.25 23.42 3.44
CA TYR A 431 -4.59 22.38 4.41
C TYR A 431 -3.50 21.32 4.57
N ILE A 432 -2.68 21.05 3.55
CA ILE A 432 -1.53 20.14 3.66
C ILE A 432 -0.55 20.64 4.72
N ASP A 433 -0.28 21.94 4.75
CA ASP A 433 0.61 22.52 5.74
C ASP A 433 0.05 22.39 7.16
N ASP A 434 -1.25 22.65 7.34
CA ASP A 434 -1.95 22.45 8.62
C ASP A 434 -1.87 20.97 9.08
N ILE A 435 -2.06 20.01 8.16
CA ILE A 435 -1.95 18.56 8.43
C ILE A 435 -0.52 18.20 8.83
N ASN A 436 0.48 18.67 8.09
CA ASN A 436 1.88 18.33 8.34
C ASN A 436 2.34 18.87 9.71
N ARG A 437 1.96 20.09 10.10
CA ARG A 437 2.27 20.61 11.44
C ARG A 437 1.69 19.72 12.54
N ALA A 438 0.43 19.32 12.42
CA ALA A 438 -0.19 18.40 13.39
C ALA A 438 0.46 16.99 13.37
N ARG A 439 0.99 16.55 12.23
CA ARG A 439 1.73 15.28 12.10
C ARG A 439 3.11 15.36 12.74
N ASP A 440 3.81 16.49 12.61
CA ASP A 440 5.11 16.70 13.24
C ASP A 440 4.99 16.68 14.76
N ILE A 441 3.95 17.31 15.31
CA ILE A 441 3.63 17.25 16.75
C ILE A 441 3.38 15.79 17.19
N GLN A 442 2.66 15.01 16.40
CA GLN A 442 2.41 13.59 16.68
C GLN A 442 3.69 12.75 16.58
N ALA A 443 4.53 13.00 15.57
CA ALA A 443 5.78 12.28 15.38
C ALA A 443 6.76 12.52 16.54
N ASP A 444 6.84 13.76 17.04
CA ASP A 444 7.64 14.08 18.22
C ASP A 444 7.09 13.39 19.48
N ARG A 445 5.77 13.45 19.69
CA ARG A 445 5.09 12.78 20.81
C ARG A 445 5.33 11.26 20.83
N PHE A 446 5.34 10.62 19.67
CA PHE A 446 5.39 9.16 19.55
C PHE A 446 6.76 8.62 19.16
N LYS A 447 7.83 9.44 19.21
CA LYS A 447 9.17 9.07 18.74
C LYS A 447 9.72 7.75 19.30
N ASP A 448 9.40 7.44 20.55
CA ASP A 448 9.83 6.21 21.25
C ASP A 448 8.80 5.06 21.20
N LEU A 449 7.70 5.26 20.48
CA LEU A 449 6.59 4.31 20.36
C LEU A 449 6.42 3.85 18.91
N ASN A 450 5.89 2.66 18.72
CA ASN A 450 5.53 2.16 17.39
C ASN A 450 4.14 2.67 16.95
N ILE A 451 3.93 3.98 17.04
CA ILE A 451 2.68 4.69 16.77
C ILE A 451 3.00 5.91 15.92
N ASN A 452 2.28 6.10 14.82
CA ASN A 452 2.49 7.26 13.93
C ASN A 452 1.41 8.32 14.10
N THR A 453 0.26 7.94 14.68
CA THR A 453 -0.96 8.75 14.63
C THR A 453 -1.77 8.67 15.92
N ASN A 454 -2.54 9.72 16.20
CA ASN A 454 -3.44 9.74 17.36
C ASN A 454 -4.50 8.63 17.35
N SER A 455 -4.98 8.21 16.16
CA SER A 455 -5.97 7.13 16.07
C SER A 455 -5.43 5.78 16.55
N GLN A 456 -4.12 5.56 16.47
CA GLN A 456 -3.44 4.32 16.86
C GLN A 456 -3.14 4.21 18.38
N MET A 457 -3.37 5.27 19.16
CA MET A 457 -3.13 5.25 20.62
C MET A 457 -3.88 4.12 21.34
N LYS A 458 -3.21 3.44 22.26
CA LYS A 458 -3.80 2.44 23.17
C LYS A 458 -4.35 3.12 24.43
N PRO A 459 -5.14 2.40 25.26
CA PRO A 459 -5.69 2.97 26.51
C PRO A 459 -4.65 3.53 27.47
N GLU A 460 -3.43 2.99 27.47
CA GLU A 460 -2.31 3.47 28.27
C GLU A 460 -1.79 4.81 27.73
N ASP A 461 -1.60 4.91 26.43
CA ASP A 461 -1.15 6.12 25.73
C ASP A 461 -2.12 7.30 25.95
N ILE A 462 -3.44 7.03 25.91
CA ILE A 462 -4.47 8.06 26.13
C ILE A 462 -4.29 8.74 27.49
N ARG A 463 -3.97 7.97 28.55
CA ARG A 463 -3.80 8.53 29.89
C ARG A 463 -2.58 9.45 30.01
N VAL A 464 -1.55 9.20 29.21
CA VAL A 464 -0.30 9.96 29.21
C VAL A 464 -0.42 11.21 28.33
N TYR A 465 -0.93 11.05 27.10
CA TYR A 465 -0.84 12.09 26.06
C TYR A 465 -2.11 12.92 25.87
N CYS A 466 -3.25 12.50 26.41
CA CYS A 466 -4.51 13.23 26.32
C CYS A 466 -4.84 13.97 27.62
N GLN A 467 -3.89 14.76 28.11
CA GLN A 467 -4.12 15.63 29.26
C GLN A 467 -5.18 16.68 28.94
N MET A 468 -6.14 16.84 29.85
CA MET A 468 -7.30 17.72 29.69
C MET A 468 -7.30 18.79 30.77
N ASP A 469 -7.88 19.95 30.48
CA ASP A 469 -8.26 20.88 31.54
C ASP A 469 -9.54 20.42 32.25
N LYS A 470 -9.84 21.06 33.38
CA LYS A 470 -10.99 20.69 34.21
C LYS A 470 -12.34 20.96 33.51
N SER A 471 -12.42 21.93 32.58
CA SER A 471 -13.69 22.20 31.88
C SER A 471 -13.96 21.15 30.80
N ALA A 472 -12.92 20.72 30.08
CA ALA A 472 -12.95 19.59 29.15
C ALA A 472 -13.37 18.29 29.85
N GLU A 473 -12.83 17.98 31.03
CA GLU A 473 -13.23 16.80 31.82
C GLU A 473 -14.72 16.84 32.19
N ASN A 474 -15.22 17.99 32.65
CA ASN A 474 -16.64 18.16 33.01
C ASN A 474 -17.56 17.95 31.79
N ILE A 475 -17.22 18.54 30.63
CA ILE A 475 -18.00 18.38 29.40
C ILE A 475 -17.96 16.93 28.92
N LEU A 476 -16.80 16.29 28.96
CA LEU A 476 -16.65 14.90 28.61
C LEU A 476 -17.53 14.00 29.49
N GLN A 477 -17.57 14.26 30.80
CA GLN A 477 -18.44 13.55 31.74
C GLN A 477 -19.93 13.77 31.43
N LEU A 478 -20.34 14.99 31.11
CA LEU A 478 -21.72 15.32 30.72
C LEU A 478 -22.13 14.56 29.46
N VAL A 479 -21.28 14.56 28.43
CA VAL A 479 -21.52 13.83 27.18
C VAL A 479 -21.58 12.31 27.44
N TYR A 480 -20.66 11.78 28.25
CA TYR A 480 -20.61 10.37 28.62
C TYR A 480 -21.93 9.90 29.25
N ASN A 481 -22.45 10.66 30.22
CA ASN A 481 -23.68 10.32 30.93
C ASN A 481 -24.93 10.50 30.07
N LYS A 482 -25.01 11.60 29.28
CA LYS A 482 -26.18 11.92 28.47
C LYS A 482 -26.38 10.93 27.32
N TYR A 483 -25.30 10.56 26.63
CA TYR A 483 -25.33 9.68 25.46
C TYR A 483 -24.92 8.24 25.75
N LYS A 484 -24.73 7.90 27.04
CA LYS A 484 -24.33 6.56 27.54
C LYS A 484 -23.21 5.96 26.68
N LEU A 485 -22.12 6.71 26.52
CA LEU A 485 -21.04 6.31 25.62
C LEU A 485 -20.45 4.95 26.02
N SER A 486 -20.20 4.10 25.02
CA SER A 486 -19.38 2.90 25.24
C SER A 486 -17.92 3.30 25.53
N ASN A 487 -17.16 2.44 26.20
CA ASN A 487 -15.72 2.67 26.42
C ASN A 487 -14.96 2.97 25.11
N ARG A 488 -15.32 2.29 24.00
CA ARG A 488 -14.71 2.54 22.69
C ARG A 488 -15.09 3.92 22.14
N SER A 489 -16.37 4.30 22.24
CA SER A 489 -16.84 5.63 21.82
C SER A 489 -16.18 6.74 22.64
N TYR A 490 -16.03 6.55 23.95
CA TYR A 490 -15.33 7.45 24.85
C TYR A 490 -13.86 7.64 24.44
N MET A 491 -13.13 6.54 24.23
CA MET A 491 -11.72 6.62 23.80
C MET A 491 -11.56 7.30 22.44
N LYS A 492 -12.44 7.00 21.48
CA LYS A 492 -12.44 7.65 20.16
C LYS A 492 -12.65 9.15 20.26
N LEU A 493 -13.61 9.59 21.08
CA LEU A 493 -13.88 10.99 21.31
C LEU A 493 -12.62 11.73 21.80
N ILE A 494 -11.89 11.14 22.75
CA ILE A 494 -10.63 11.70 23.26
C ILE A 494 -9.55 11.76 22.17
N LYS A 495 -9.38 10.69 21.38
CA LYS A 495 -8.38 10.66 20.30
C LYS A 495 -8.65 11.71 19.21
N ILE A 496 -9.93 11.93 18.90
CA ILE A 496 -10.36 12.99 17.96
C ILE A 496 -10.05 14.35 18.57
N ALA A 497 -10.42 14.59 19.83
CA ALA A 497 -10.17 15.86 20.52
C ALA A 497 -8.66 16.17 20.64
N ARG A 498 -7.80 15.16 20.87
CA ARG A 498 -6.34 15.30 20.83
C ARG A 498 -5.84 15.75 19.45
N THR A 499 -6.45 15.25 18.38
CA THR A 499 -6.09 15.63 17.01
C THR A 499 -6.53 17.05 16.68
N ILE A 500 -7.70 17.46 17.17
CA ILE A 500 -8.15 18.85 17.07
C ILE A 500 -7.20 19.77 17.84
N ALA A 501 -6.81 19.39 19.06
CA ALA A 501 -5.83 20.12 19.85
C ALA A 501 -4.48 20.24 19.12
N ASP A 502 -4.04 19.21 18.39
CA ASP A 502 -2.81 19.25 17.60
C ASP A 502 -2.91 20.19 16.40
N LEU A 503 -4.07 20.22 15.72
CA LEU A 503 -4.34 21.16 14.63
C LEU A 503 -4.39 22.62 15.11
N ASP A 504 -4.78 22.83 16.36
CA ASP A 504 -4.83 24.15 17.01
C ASP A 504 -3.54 24.45 17.82
N GLU A 505 -2.51 23.60 17.69
CA GLU A 505 -1.19 23.73 18.35
C GLU A 505 -1.28 23.85 19.90
N SER A 506 -2.30 23.24 20.50
CA SER A 506 -2.58 23.28 21.94
C SER A 506 -2.00 22.06 22.66
N HIS A 507 -1.16 22.28 23.69
CA HIS A 507 -0.60 21.19 24.48
C HIS A 507 -1.64 20.39 25.28
N THR A 508 -2.68 21.03 25.79
CA THR A 508 -3.79 20.38 26.53
C THR A 508 -5.07 20.35 25.70
N ILE A 509 -5.93 19.38 25.99
CA ILE A 509 -7.26 19.29 25.40
C ILE A 509 -8.20 20.21 26.20
N LYS A 510 -8.81 21.16 25.50
CA LYS A 510 -9.77 22.14 26.02
C LYS A 510 -11.20 21.73 25.71
N GLU A 511 -12.15 22.39 26.36
CA GLU A 511 -13.59 22.16 26.17
C GLU A 511 -14.03 22.27 24.70
N ASP A 512 -13.57 23.29 23.98
CA ASP A 512 -13.92 23.48 22.57
C ASP A 512 -13.52 22.29 21.70
N HIS A 513 -12.36 21.66 21.97
CA HIS A 513 -11.91 20.48 21.23
C HIS A 513 -12.82 19.27 21.46
N ILE A 514 -13.32 19.08 22.69
CA ILE A 514 -14.25 17.99 23.02
C ILE A 514 -15.62 18.23 22.36
N LEU A 515 -16.11 19.47 22.41
CA LEU A 515 -17.38 19.85 21.79
C LEU A 515 -17.34 19.67 20.26
N GLU A 516 -16.26 20.13 19.61
CA GLU A 516 -16.04 19.94 18.18
C GLU A 516 -15.95 18.44 17.84
N ALA A 517 -15.13 17.67 18.57
CA ALA A 517 -15.03 16.22 18.37
C ALA A 517 -16.37 15.50 18.51
N PHE A 518 -17.18 15.89 19.50
CA PHE A 518 -18.49 15.30 19.74
C PHE A 518 -19.49 15.67 18.64
N SER A 519 -19.41 16.87 18.08
CA SER A 519 -20.28 17.30 16.97
C SER A 519 -20.22 16.33 15.78
N TYR A 520 -19.02 15.84 15.45
CA TYR A 520 -18.79 14.85 14.41
C TYR A 520 -19.19 13.42 14.78
N ARG A 521 -19.60 13.16 16.02
CA ARG A 521 -20.15 11.86 16.44
C ARG A 521 -21.66 11.91 16.63
N LYS A 522 -22.28 13.08 16.65
CA LYS A 522 -23.73 13.23 16.80
C LYS A 522 -24.51 12.53 15.69
N ALA A 523 -23.99 12.54 14.47
CA ALA A 523 -24.61 11.85 13.33
C ALA A 523 -24.70 10.33 13.54
N TYR A 524 -23.74 9.70 14.22
CA TYR A 524 -23.84 8.28 14.58
C TYR A 524 -25.13 7.99 15.36
N TYR A 525 -25.39 8.79 16.40
CA TYR A 525 -26.58 8.65 17.24
C TYR A 525 -27.87 9.01 16.49
N LYS A 526 -27.82 9.99 15.59
CA LYS A 526 -28.98 10.41 14.77
C LYS A 526 -29.42 9.33 13.78
N TYR A 527 -28.47 8.64 13.14
CA TYR A 527 -28.75 7.73 12.03
C TYR A 527 -28.82 6.26 12.46
N PHE A 528 -28.09 5.84 13.49
CA PHE A 528 -27.89 4.41 13.82
C PHE A 528 -28.29 4.02 15.24
N CYS A 529 -28.74 4.98 16.06
CA CYS A 529 -29.28 4.69 17.39
C CYS A 529 -30.70 5.20 17.48
N ASP A 530 -31.60 4.38 17.99
CA ASP A 530 -32.94 4.82 18.38
C ASP A 530 -32.81 5.51 19.74
N TYR A 531 -32.96 6.84 19.76
CA TYR A 531 -33.02 7.65 20.97
C TYR A 531 -34.37 8.34 21.10
#